data_AF-A0A0G1WKD2-F1
#
_entry.id   AF-A0A0G1WKD2-F1
#
_cell.length_a   1.000
_cell.length_b   1.000
_cell.length_c   1.000
_cell.angle_alpha   90.00
_cell.angle_beta   90.00
_cell.angle_gamma   90.00
#
_symmetry.space_group_name_H-M   'P 1'
#
loop_
_entity.id
_entity.type
_entity.pdbx_description
1 polymer ?
#
loop_
_entity_poly.entity_id
_entity_poly.type
_entity_poly.pdbx_seq_one_letter_code
_entity_poly.pdbx_strand_id
1 'polypeptide(L)'
;MLGFFVWFYKESVPTTFLFWWHFTRLTLRFFAISWHFGTFFKPWKQMQVGYQQHGFSIKLFVDSFRFNVVSRLVGMVIRTMIIVWGLISVVFIGLIGAVVSIAWAVLPIGLFALTLYGVWLLASPLFS
;
A
#
# COMPACT_ATOMS: atom_id res chain seq x y z
N MET A 1 12.61 -13.81 34.15
CA MET A 1 11.49 -12.89 33.83
C MET A 1 11.97 -11.58 33.21
N LEU A 2 12.92 -10.84 33.81
CA LEU A 2 13.43 -9.57 33.23
C LEU A 2 14.05 -9.70 31.83
N GLY A 3 14.76 -10.79 31.53
CA GLY A 3 15.34 -11.02 30.21
C GLY A 3 14.32 -11.07 29.06
N PHE A 4 13.10 -11.55 29.33
CA PHE A 4 12.02 -11.56 28.35
C PHE A 4 11.59 -10.14 27.97
N PHE A 5 11.39 -9.26 28.95
CA PHE A 5 11.02 -7.86 28.67
C PHE A 5 12.14 -7.11 27.95
N VAL A 6 13.40 -7.35 28.33
CA VAL A 6 14.55 -6.74 27.65
C VAL A 6 14.61 -7.18 26.18
N TRP A 7 14.48 -8.48 25.91
CA TRP A 7 14.43 -9.00 24.53
C TRP A 7 13.22 -8.46 23.76
N PHE A 8 12.04 -8.43 24.38
CA PHE A 8 10.82 -7.98 23.73
C PHE A 8 10.92 -6.52 23.28
N TYR A 9 11.33 -5.62 24.19
CA TYR A 9 11.42 -4.19 23.87
C TYR A 9 12.64 -3.84 23.01
N LYS A 10 13.80 -4.49 23.21
CA LYS A 10 15.00 -4.18 22.44
C LYS A 10 15.05 -4.83 21.06
N GLU A 11 14.39 -5.97 20.88
CA GLU A 11 14.56 -6.78 19.68
C GLU A 11 13.22 -6.96 18.94
N SER A 12 12.14 -7.33 19.64
CA SER A 12 10.85 -7.60 18.98
C SER A 12 10.10 -6.34 18.52
N VAL A 13 10.09 -5.27 19.31
CA VAL A 13 9.43 -4.00 18.92
C VAL A 13 10.10 -3.35 17.69
N PRO A 14 11.43 -3.14 17.66
CA PRO A 14 12.07 -2.53 16.48
C PRO A 14 12.03 -3.43 15.25
N THR A 15 12.09 -4.76 15.40
CA THR A 15 11.96 -5.68 14.25
C THR A 15 10.55 -5.64 13.66
N THR A 16 9.50 -5.52 14.48
CA THR A 16 8.11 -5.36 14.02
C THR A 16 7.94 -4.05 13.22
N PHE A 17 8.50 -2.95 13.73
CA PHE A 17 8.50 -1.67 13.01
C PHE A 17 9.28 -1.75 11.70
N LEU A 18 10.43 -2.41 11.70
CA LEU A 18 11.25 -2.61 10.51
C LEU A 18 10.52 -3.44 9.45
N PHE A 19 9.84 -4.51 9.86
CA PHE A 19 9.01 -5.33 8.98
C PHE A 19 7.91 -4.49 8.33
N TRP A 20 7.19 -3.68 9.11
CA TRP A 20 6.18 -2.76 8.61
C TRP A 20 6.76 -1.75 7.59
N TRP A 21 7.92 -1.18 7.89
CA TRP A 21 8.61 -0.26 6.98
C TRP A 21 8.96 -0.93 5.64
N HIS A 22 9.49 -2.16 5.69
CA HIS A 22 9.78 -2.93 4.48
C HIS A 22 8.51 -3.25 3.69
N PHE A 23 7.42 -3.60 4.37
CA PHE A 23 6.14 -3.90 3.74
C PHE A 23 5.52 -2.67 3.07
N THR A 24 5.63 -1.50 3.69
CA THR A 24 5.20 -0.21 3.11
C THR A 24 6.03 0.12 1.87
N ARG A 25 7.36 -0.04 1.94
CA ARG A 25 8.25 0.13 0.77
C ARG A 25 7.94 -0.86 -0.35
N LEU A 26 7.63 -2.11 -0.02
CA LEU A 26 7.23 -3.12 -0.99
C LEU A 26 5.95 -2.69 -1.71
N THR A 27 4.96 -2.19 -0.97
CA THR A 27 3.70 -1.70 -1.54
C THR A 27 3.92 -0.55 -2.50
N LEU A 28 4.75 0.43 -2.11
CA LEU A 28 5.14 1.55 -2.98
C LEU A 28 5.80 1.07 -4.28
N ARG A 29 6.62 0.02 -4.22
CA ARG A 29 7.25 -0.60 -5.38
C ARG A 29 6.26 -1.43 -6.21
N PHE A 30 5.37 -2.18 -5.58
CA PHE A 30 4.39 -3.05 -6.22
C PHE A 30 3.41 -2.24 -7.09
N PHE A 31 2.90 -1.13 -6.56
CA PHE A 31 2.04 -0.23 -7.33
C PHE A 31 2.81 0.67 -8.29
N ALA A 32 4.14 0.53 -8.37
CA ALA A 32 5.02 1.29 -9.25
C ALA A 32 4.67 2.79 -9.31
N ILE A 33 4.28 3.38 -8.17
CA ILE A 33 3.68 4.73 -8.12
C ILE A 33 4.62 5.74 -8.77
N SER A 34 5.93 5.64 -8.48
CA SER A 34 6.97 6.49 -9.09
C SER A 34 7.07 6.34 -10.62
N TRP A 35 6.81 5.16 -11.17
CA TRP A 35 6.86 4.90 -12.62
C TRP A 35 5.60 5.39 -13.35
N HIS A 36 4.45 5.36 -12.68
CA HIS A 36 3.19 5.80 -13.27
C HIS A 36 3.10 7.31 -13.47
N PHE A 37 3.73 8.11 -12.59
CA PHE A 37 3.83 9.56 -12.81
C PHE A 37 4.67 9.93 -14.04
N GLY A 38 5.81 9.25 -14.27
CA GLY A 38 6.68 9.54 -15.41
C GLY A 38 6.13 9.08 -16.77
N THR A 39 5.20 8.13 -16.77
CA THR A 39 4.59 7.62 -18.00
C THR A 39 3.22 8.21 -18.30
N PHE A 40 2.66 9.09 -17.46
CA PHE A 40 1.27 9.57 -17.55
C PHE A 40 0.86 10.02 -18.96
N PHE A 41 1.74 10.72 -19.67
CA PHE A 41 1.50 11.22 -21.04
C PHE A 41 2.04 10.31 -22.16
N LYS A 42 2.71 9.19 -21.83
CA LYS A 42 3.19 8.23 -22.85
C LYS A 42 2.03 7.36 -23.34
N PRO A 43 1.87 7.17 -24.67
CA PRO A 43 0.81 6.37 -25.26
C PRO A 43 0.86 4.91 -24.76
N TRP A 44 -0.31 4.34 -24.50
CA TRP A 44 -0.43 2.97 -24.00
C TRP A 44 0.03 1.97 -25.08
N LYS A 45 0.86 0.99 -24.66
CA LYS A 45 1.41 -0.08 -25.50
C LYS A 45 2.15 0.34 -26.78
N GLN A 46 2.62 1.58 -26.90
CA GLN A 46 3.26 2.06 -28.14
C GLN A 46 2.45 1.72 -29.40
N MET A 47 1.11 1.63 -29.30
CA MET A 47 0.23 1.43 -30.46
C MET A 47 0.08 2.74 -31.22
N GLN A 48 1.20 3.32 -31.63
CA GLN A 48 1.20 4.27 -32.71
C GLN A 48 1.15 3.43 -33.97
N VAL A 49 -0.02 3.34 -34.58
CA VAL A 49 -0.09 2.93 -35.98
C VAL A 49 0.68 4.01 -36.73
N GLY A 50 1.95 3.73 -37.01
CA GLY A 50 2.78 4.59 -37.84
C GLY A 50 2.05 4.75 -39.16
N TYR A 51 1.85 5.99 -39.58
CA TYR A 51 1.32 6.30 -40.90
C TYR A 51 2.33 5.75 -41.92
N GLN A 52 2.11 4.52 -42.40
CA GLN A 52 2.96 3.86 -43.39
C GLN A 52 2.80 4.62 -44.70
N GLN A 53 3.75 5.48 -45.02
CA GLN A 53 3.68 6.34 -46.21
C GLN A 53 4.11 5.58 -47.45
N HIS A 54 3.11 5.07 -48.17
CA HIS A 54 3.01 5.24 -49.62
C HIS A 54 1.63 5.86 -49.90
N GLY A 55 1.54 7.20 -49.82
CA GLY A 55 0.34 7.97 -50.18
C GLY A 55 -0.28 8.80 -49.04
N PHE A 56 -0.75 10.01 -49.36
CA PHE A 56 -1.47 10.90 -48.45
C PHE A 56 -2.98 10.63 -48.56
N SER A 57 -3.56 9.94 -47.57
CA SER A 57 -4.97 9.59 -47.47
C SER A 57 -5.52 10.18 -46.16
N ILE A 58 -6.36 11.20 -46.32
CA ILE A 58 -7.05 11.89 -45.22
C ILE A 58 -7.87 10.92 -44.35
N LYS A 59 -8.41 9.84 -44.95
CA LYS A 59 -9.18 8.83 -44.23
C LYS A 59 -8.31 8.05 -43.24
N LEU A 60 -7.13 7.61 -43.68
CA LEU A 60 -6.13 6.93 -42.84
C LEU A 60 -5.59 7.84 -41.73
N PHE A 61 -5.45 9.15 -41.99
CA PHE A 61 -5.04 10.12 -40.99
C PHE A 61 -6.07 10.28 -39.86
N VAL A 62 -7.36 10.39 -40.19
CA VAL A 62 -8.44 10.54 -39.19
C VAL A 62 -8.60 9.28 -38.36
N ASP A 63 -8.53 8.09 -38.97
CA ASP A 63 -8.67 6.82 -38.25
C ASP A 63 -7.50 6.56 -37.29
N SER A 64 -6.26 6.83 -37.72
CA SER A 64 -5.08 6.72 -36.86
C SER A 64 -5.07 7.77 -35.73
N PHE A 65 -5.58 8.97 -35.98
CA PHE A 65 -5.77 10.00 -34.94
C PHE A 65 -6.77 9.55 -33.87
N ARG A 66 -7.95 9.07 -34.27
CA ARG A 66 -8.98 8.56 -33.34
C ARG A 66 -8.44 7.41 -32.50
N PHE A 67 -7.75 6.45 -33.12
CA PHE A 67 -7.16 5.31 -32.41
C PHE A 67 -6.11 5.74 -31.38
N ASN A 68 -5.24 6.70 -31.73
CA ASN A 68 -4.26 7.25 -30.80
C ASN A 68 -4.90 8.00 -29.63
N VAL A 69 -5.96 8.76 -29.86
CA VAL A 69 -6.67 9.48 -28.80
C VAL A 69 -7.34 8.52 -27.83
N VAL A 70 -8.04 7.50 -28.35
CA VAL A 70 -8.69 6.47 -27.53
C VAL A 70 -7.65 5.68 -26.73
N SER A 71 -6.55 5.27 -27.36
CA SER A 71 -5.44 4.55 -26.68
C SER A 71 -4.83 5.36 -25.52
N ARG A 72 -4.67 6.68 -25.69
CA ARG A 72 -4.20 7.57 -24.61
C ARG A 72 -5.21 7.69 -23.48
N LEU A 73 -6.51 7.81 -23.79
CA LEU A 73 -7.58 7.87 -22.81
C LEU A 73 -7.64 6.59 -21.96
N VAL A 74 -7.60 5.42 -22.58
CA VAL A 74 -7.58 4.13 -21.88
C VAL A 74 -6.34 4.03 -20.99
N GLY A 75 -5.16 4.40 -21.50
CA GLY A 75 -3.92 4.43 -20.72
C GLY A 75 -3.98 5.36 -19.52
N MET A 76 -4.59 6.54 -19.65
CA MET A 76 -4.80 7.49 -18.54
C MET A 76 -5.74 6.91 -17.49
N VAL A 77 -6.89 6.35 -17.89
CA VAL A 77 -7.86 5.77 -16.94
C VAL A 77 -7.24 4.64 -16.11
N ILE A 78 -6.56 3.69 -16.76
CA ILE A 78 -5.91 2.57 -16.06
C ILE A 78 -4.83 3.09 -15.09
N ARG A 79 -3.99 4.03 -15.52
CA ARG A 79 -2.95 4.60 -14.64
C ARG A 79 -3.54 5.36 -13.46
N THR A 80 -4.60 6.14 -13.66
CA THR A 80 -5.31 6.83 -12.58
C THR A 80 -5.88 5.82 -11.60
N MET A 81 -6.52 4.74 -12.06
CA MET A 81 -7.00 3.68 -11.18
C MET A 81 -5.87 3.05 -10.37
N ILE A 82 -4.74 2.71 -10.99
CA ILE A 82 -3.59 2.11 -10.28
C ILE A 82 -3.02 3.07 -9.24
N ILE A 83 -2.89 4.37 -9.55
CA ILE A 83 -2.40 5.38 -8.61
C ILE A 83 -3.36 5.54 -7.44
N VAL A 84 -4.67 5.62 -7.69
CA VAL A 84 -5.70 5.76 -6.64
C VAL A 84 -5.66 4.53 -5.72
N TRP A 85 -5.70 3.32 -6.28
CA TRP A 85 -5.62 2.09 -5.50
C TRP A 85 -4.30 1.93 -4.75
N GLY A 86 -3.19 2.34 -5.37
CA GLY A 86 -1.88 2.34 -4.72
C GLY A 86 -1.83 3.30 -3.55
N LEU A 87 -2.40 4.50 -3.68
CA LEU A 87 -2.47 5.48 -2.59
C LEU A 87 -3.35 4.98 -1.44
N ILE A 88 -4.53 4.43 -1.74
CA ILE A 88 -5.43 3.82 -0.74
C ILE A 88 -4.69 2.71 0.02
N SER A 89 -3.99 1.83 -0.71
CA SER A 89 -3.25 0.71 -0.12
C SER A 89 -2.14 1.19 0.81
N VAL A 90 -1.38 2.23 0.42
CA VAL A 90 -0.32 2.82 1.25
C VAL A 90 -0.89 3.42 2.53
N VAL A 91 -2.00 4.16 2.44
CA VAL A 91 -2.67 4.72 3.61
C VAL A 91 -3.15 3.61 4.54
N PHE A 92 -3.78 2.57 3.99
CA PHE A 92 -4.30 1.45 4.76
C PHE A 92 -3.19 0.66 5.47
N ILE A 93 -2.11 0.34 4.77
CA ILE A 93 -0.93 -0.33 5.35
C ILE A 93 -0.23 0.56 6.37
N GLY A 94 -0.17 1.86 6.13
CA GLY A 94 0.35 2.83 7.08
C GLY A 94 -0.41 2.82 8.40
N LEU A 95 -1.75 2.89 8.33
CA LEU A 95 -2.63 2.85 9.51
C LEU A 95 -2.56 1.50 10.23
N ILE A 96 -2.71 0.39 9.51
CA ILE A 96 -2.67 -0.95 10.12
C ILE A 96 -1.33 -1.20 10.80
N GLY A 97 -0.23 -0.91 10.11
CA GLY A 97 1.08 -1.17 10.69
C GLY A 97 1.42 -0.27 11.87
N ALA A 98 0.93 0.98 11.89
CA ALA A 98 1.02 1.82 13.08
C ALA A 98 0.24 1.21 14.26
N VAL A 99 -1.02 0.80 14.03
CA VAL A 99 -1.85 0.16 15.07
C VAL A 99 -1.21 -1.13 15.57
N VAL A 100 -0.74 -2.00 14.67
CA VAL A 100 -0.06 -3.26 15.03
C VAL A 100 1.23 -2.99 15.80
N SER A 101 2.04 -2.02 15.40
CA SER A 101 3.29 -1.69 16.11
C SER A 101 3.02 -1.20 17.54
N ILE A 102 2.00 -0.35 17.71
CA ILE A 102 1.58 0.15 19.04
C ILE A 102 1.00 -0.99 19.87
N ALA A 103 0.08 -1.78 19.31
CA ALA A 103 -0.54 -2.91 19.99
C ALA A 103 0.52 -3.92 20.44
N TRP A 104 1.50 -4.21 19.59
CA TRP A 104 2.61 -5.10 19.91
C TRP A 104 3.48 -4.55 21.05
N ALA A 105 3.77 -3.25 21.06
CA ALA A 105 4.54 -2.62 22.14
C ALA A 105 3.80 -2.67 23.50
N VAL A 106 2.48 -2.54 23.51
CA VAL A 106 1.67 -2.51 24.75
C VAL A 106 1.26 -3.91 25.22
N LEU A 107 1.26 -4.91 24.32
CA LEU A 107 0.84 -6.29 24.55
C LEU A 107 1.33 -6.91 25.88
N PRO A 108 2.64 -6.87 26.23
CA PRO A 108 3.11 -7.49 27.47
C PRO A 108 2.60 -6.79 28.73
N ILE A 109 2.41 -5.47 28.70
CA ILE A 109 1.83 -4.71 29.82
C ILE A 109 0.32 -4.98 29.90
N GLY A 110 -0.37 -5.00 28.76
CA GLY A 110 -1.80 -5.28 28.68
C GLY A 110 -2.15 -6.65 29.23
N LEU A 111 -1.37 -7.69 28.87
CA LEU A 111 -1.55 -9.03 29.41
C LEU A 111 -1.39 -9.07 30.93
N PHE A 112 -0.39 -8.39 31.47
CA PHE A 112 -0.18 -8.34 32.92
C PHE A 112 -1.29 -7.58 33.65
N ALA A 113 -1.79 -6.49 33.08
CA ALA A 113 -2.92 -5.75 33.64
C ALA A 113 -4.22 -6.58 33.63
N LEU A 114 -4.47 -7.32 32.54
CA LEU A 114 -5.65 -8.18 32.38
C LEU A 114 -5.66 -9.33 33.39
N THR A 115 -4.51 -9.96 33.63
CA THR A 115 -4.42 -11.04 34.63
C THR A 115 -4.67 -10.50 36.03
N LEU A 116 -4.11 -9.36 36.40
CA LEU A 116 -4.36 -8.71 37.68
C LEU A 116 -5.82 -8.31 37.85
N TYR A 117 -6.43 -7.73 36.81
CA TYR A 117 -7.84 -7.36 36.80
C TYR A 117 -8.75 -8.57 36.98
N GLY A 118 -8.44 -9.70 36.30
CA GLY A 118 -9.18 -10.94 36.45
C GLY A 118 -9.12 -11.50 37.87
N VAL A 119 -7.95 -11.49 38.50
CA VAL A 119 -7.78 -11.92 39.90
C VAL A 119 -8.55 -11.00 40.85
N TRP A 120 -8.48 -9.68 40.64
CA TRP A 120 -9.21 -8.70 41.45
C TRP A 120 -10.73 -8.87 41.32
N LEU A 121 -11.23 -9.11 40.11
CA LEU A 121 -12.66 -9.34 39.85
C LEU A 121 -13.16 -10.59 40.57
N LEU A 122 -12.41 -11.69 40.53
CA LEU A 122 -12.74 -12.93 41.24
C LEU A 122 -12.71 -12.77 42.76
N ALA A 123 -11.84 -11.91 43.28
CA ALA A 123 -11.77 -11.60 44.72
C ALA A 123 -12.80 -10.54 45.17
N SER A 124 -13.48 -9.88 44.23
CA SER A 124 -14.47 -8.85 44.54
C SER A 124 -15.78 -9.47 45.05
N PRO A 125 -16.49 -8.82 45.98
CA PRO A 125 -17.71 -9.34 46.58
C PRO A 125 -18.92 -9.43 45.62
N LEU A 126 -18.72 -9.11 44.33
CA LEU A 126 -19.73 -9.27 43.28
C LEU A 126 -19.88 -10.74 42.83
N PHE A 127 -18.92 -11.62 43.16
CA PHE A 127 -18.90 -13.05 42.80
C PHE A 127 -18.88 -14.01 44.01
N SER A 128 -18.96 -13.50 45.25
CA SER A 128 -19.08 -14.28 46.51
C SER A 128 -20.46 -14.14 47.13
#